data_AF-A0A819VNU1-F1
#
_entry.id   AF-A0A819VNU1-F1
#
_cell.length_a   1.000
_cell.length_b   1.000
_cell.length_c   1.000
_cell.angle_alpha   90.00
_cell.angle_beta   90.00
_cell.angle_gamma   90.00
#
_symmetry.space_group_name_H-M   'P 1'
#
loop_
_entity.id
_entity.type
_entity.pdbx_description
1 polymer ?
#
loop_
_entity_poly.entity_id
_entity_poly.type
_entity_poly.pdbx_seq_one_letter_code
_entity_poly.pdbx_strand_id
1 'polypeptide(L)'
;KLAFSELYLLLVLLQNYQTLNYMGFKKILTKHDKLFHKINGIEWFKTNIDSSPFVSNQQVSNLIDEVEILVTDHLENVNRKKAMQKLRVPPLTHIHKGIVTYSLVT
;
A
#
# COMPACT_ATOMS: atom_id res chain seq x y z
N LYS A 1 -0.87 12.10 22.15
CA LYS A 1 -1.82 12.27 21.02
C LYS A 1 -1.10 12.48 19.69
N LEU A 2 -0.15 13.42 19.56
CA LEU A 2 0.65 13.60 18.33
C LEU A 2 1.38 12.32 17.87
N ALA A 3 2.05 11.63 18.81
CA ALA A 3 2.73 10.37 18.51
C ALA A 3 1.83 9.28 17.86
N PHE A 4 0.55 9.22 18.23
CA PHE A 4 -0.40 8.29 17.60
C PHE A 4 -0.76 8.71 16.17
N SER A 5 -0.91 10.02 15.92
CA SER A 5 -1.13 10.53 14.56
C SER A 5 0.10 10.28 13.66
N GLU A 6 1.31 10.44 14.18
CA GLU A 6 2.55 10.16 13.45
C GLU A 6 2.72 8.65 13.18
N LEU A 7 2.50 7.81 14.18
CA LEU A 7 2.52 6.36 14.03
C LEU A 7 1.49 5.90 12.98
N TYR A 8 0.26 6.40 13.07
CA TYR A 8 -0.80 6.07 12.12
C TYR A 8 -0.45 6.48 10.68
N LEU A 9 0.13 7.68 10.51
CA LEU A 9 0.62 8.13 9.20
C LEU A 9 1.68 7.17 8.64
N LEU A 10 2.67 6.77 9.46
CA LEU A 10 3.72 5.84 9.03
C LEU A 10 3.16 4.46 8.64
N LEU A 11 2.19 3.95 9.40
CA LEU A 11 1.51 2.68 9.09
C LEU A 11 0.74 2.75 7.77
N VAL A 12 0.00 3.83 7.53
CA VAL A 12 -0.71 4.06 6.26
C VAL A 12 0.27 4.17 5.09
N LEU A 13 1.39 4.88 5.26
CA LEU A 13 2.44 4.97 4.24
C LEU A 13 3.05 3.59 3.93
N LEU A 14 3.25 2.76 4.95
CA LEU A 14 3.77 1.41 4.78
C LEU A 14 2.77 0.49 4.06
N GLN A 15 1.48 0.57 4.41
CA GLN A 15 0.42 -0.16 3.69
C GLN A 15 0.31 0.27 2.23
N ASN A 16 0.46 1.58 1.96
CA ASN A 16 0.51 2.12 0.59
C ASN A 16 1.72 1.61 -0.18
N TYR A 17 2.90 1.58 0.45
CA TYR A 17 4.11 1.03 -0.15
C TYR A 17 3.90 -0.44 -0.55
N GLN A 18 3.38 -1.28 0.35
CA GLN A 18 3.09 -2.68 0.07
C GLN A 18 2.13 -2.83 -1.11
N THR A 19 1.02 -2.10 -1.08
CA THR A 19 -0.03 -2.15 -2.11
C THR A 19 0.49 -1.72 -3.48
N LEU A 20 1.20 -0.58 -3.53
CA LEU A 20 1.70 -0.02 -4.78
C LEU A 20 2.76 -0.91 -5.42
N ASN A 21 3.70 -1.43 -4.62
CA ASN A 21 4.77 -2.29 -5.12
C ASN A 21 4.24 -3.65 -5.58
N TYR A 22 3.31 -4.27 -4.82
CA TYR A 22 2.67 -5.53 -5.25
C TYR A 22 2.00 -5.37 -6.63
N MET A 23 1.18 -4.32 -6.79
CA MET A 23 0.56 -4.01 -8.08
C MET A 23 1.59 -3.70 -9.18
N GLY A 24 2.65 -2.97 -8.83
CA GLY A 24 3.75 -2.63 -9.74
C GLY A 24 4.42 -3.87 -10.31
N PHE A 25 4.85 -4.79 -9.45
CA PHE A 25 5.44 -6.07 -9.85
C PHE A 25 4.48 -6.89 -10.70
N LYS A 26 3.22 -7.02 -10.27
CA LYS A 26 2.21 -7.77 -11.03
C LYS A 26 2.02 -7.17 -12.43
N LYS A 27 1.92 -5.84 -12.54
CA LYS A 27 1.71 -5.14 -13.82
C LYS A 27 2.91 -5.27 -14.75
N ILE A 28 4.14 -5.05 -14.29
CA ILE A 28 5.32 -5.11 -15.16
C ILE A 28 5.57 -6.53 -15.67
N LEU A 29 5.39 -7.54 -14.81
CA LEU A 29 5.55 -8.94 -15.19
C LEU A 29 4.42 -9.42 -16.12
N THR A 30 3.18 -8.97 -15.88
CA THR A 30 2.08 -9.21 -16.84
C THR A 30 2.37 -8.55 -18.19
N LYS A 31 2.99 -7.36 -18.21
CA LYS A 31 3.37 -6.68 -19.45
C LYS A 31 4.47 -7.45 -20.19
N HIS A 32 5.48 -7.93 -19.47
CA HIS A 32 6.54 -8.79 -20.00
C HIS A 32 5.94 -10.01 -20.73
N ASP A 33 5.06 -10.75 -20.04
CA ASP A 33 4.45 -11.97 -20.58
C ASP A 33 3.64 -11.68 -21.85
N LYS A 34 2.91 -10.55 -21.88
CA LYS A 34 2.17 -10.11 -23.06
C LYS A 34 3.07 -9.74 -24.25
N LEU A 35 4.18 -9.04 -24.00
CA LEU A 35 5.08 -8.56 -25.07
C LEU A 35 5.91 -9.69 -25.70
N PHE A 36 6.33 -10.66 -24.90
CA PHE A 36 7.21 -11.74 -25.36
C PHE A 36 6.47 -13.07 -25.60
N HIS A 37 5.14 -13.09 -25.41
CA HIS A 37 4.32 -14.30 -25.48
C HIS A 37 4.87 -15.44 -24.59
N LYS A 38 5.21 -15.10 -23.34
CA LYS A 38 5.75 -16.01 -22.32
C LYS A 38 4.83 -16.02 -21.08
N ILE A 39 5.10 -16.93 -20.15
CA ILE A 39 4.40 -17.07 -18.85
C ILE A 39 5.34 -17.03 -17.64
N ASN A 40 6.65 -16.90 -17.88
CA ASN A 40 7.65 -16.95 -16.82
C ASN A 40 7.58 -15.71 -15.90
N GLY A 41 7.04 -14.57 -16.36
CA GLY A 41 6.83 -13.39 -15.53
C GLY A 41 5.82 -13.65 -14.41
N ILE A 42 4.66 -14.23 -14.73
CA ILE A 42 3.65 -14.57 -13.73
C ILE A 42 4.10 -15.73 -12.81
N GLU A 43 4.86 -16.70 -13.32
CA GLU A 43 5.45 -17.76 -12.50
C GLU A 43 6.48 -17.21 -11.51
N TRP A 44 7.34 -16.31 -11.97
CA TRP A 44 8.30 -15.62 -11.11
C TRP A 44 7.59 -14.77 -10.06
N PHE A 45 6.52 -14.04 -10.44
CA PHE A 45 5.70 -13.26 -9.51
C PHE A 45 5.16 -14.12 -8.36
N LYS A 46 4.53 -15.25 -8.68
CA LYS A 46 3.96 -16.16 -7.68
C LYS A 46 5.03 -16.68 -6.72
N THR A 47 6.19 -17.03 -7.26
CA THR A 47 7.27 -17.66 -6.48
C THR A 47 8.01 -16.67 -5.60
N ASN A 48 8.18 -15.41 -6.05
CA ASN A 48 9.08 -14.44 -5.42
C ASN A 48 8.37 -13.27 -4.75
N ILE A 49 7.16 -12.92 -5.19
CA ILE A 49 6.45 -11.73 -4.72
C ILE A 49 5.22 -12.13 -3.90
N ASP A 50 4.35 -12.98 -4.46
CA ASP A 50 3.07 -13.34 -3.82
C ASP A 50 3.27 -14.08 -2.49
N SER A 51 4.33 -14.89 -2.40
CA SER A 51 4.76 -15.61 -1.19
C SER A 51 5.67 -14.81 -0.25
N SER A 52 6.07 -13.60 -0.64
CA SER A 52 7.10 -12.87 0.09
C SER A 52 6.60 -12.35 1.45
N PRO A 53 7.50 -12.13 2.44
CA PRO A 53 7.13 -11.60 3.75
C PRO A 53 6.49 -10.22 3.70
N PHE A 54 6.86 -9.37 2.72
CA PHE A 54 6.29 -8.02 2.63
C PHE A 54 4.83 -8.03 2.13
N VAL A 55 4.38 -9.12 1.48
CA VAL A 55 3.01 -9.28 0.98
C VAL A 55 2.15 -10.07 1.96
N SER A 56 2.69 -11.18 2.48
CA SER A 56 1.98 -12.13 3.32
C SER A 56 1.84 -11.72 4.79
N ASN A 57 2.56 -10.68 5.23
CA ASN A 57 2.50 -10.20 6.60
C ASN A 57 1.33 -9.21 6.81
N GLN A 58 0.38 -9.57 7.67
CA GLN A 58 -0.78 -8.75 8.03
C GLN A 58 -0.54 -7.78 9.21
N GLN A 59 0.65 -7.77 9.82
CA GLN A 59 0.96 -6.95 11.01
C GLN A 59 0.65 -5.47 10.81
N VAL A 60 0.92 -4.91 9.62
CA VAL A 60 0.63 -3.49 9.35
C VAL A 60 -0.87 -3.21 9.44
N SER A 61 -1.71 -4.10 8.90
CA SER A 61 -3.17 -3.97 8.99
C SER A 61 -3.64 -4.05 10.44
N ASN A 62 -3.15 -5.03 11.19
CA ASN A 62 -3.51 -5.22 12.59
C ASN A 62 -3.11 -4.01 13.43
N LEU A 63 -1.92 -3.44 13.22
CA LEU A 63 -1.46 -2.26 13.94
C LEU A 63 -2.27 -1.01 13.59
N ILE A 64 -2.76 -0.87 12.36
CA ILE A 64 -3.67 0.22 11.98
C ILE A 64 -4.97 0.10 12.80
N ASP A 65 -5.56 -1.09 12.84
CA ASP A 65 -6.80 -1.36 13.57
C ASP A 65 -6.62 -1.10 15.08
N GLU A 66 -5.52 -1.59 15.67
CA GLU A 66 -5.18 -1.36 17.07
C GLU A 66 -5.04 0.13 17.40
N VAL A 67 -4.36 0.91 16.54
CA VAL A 67 -4.22 2.36 16.74
C VAL A 67 -5.58 3.07 16.63
N GLU A 68 -6.45 2.69 15.69
CA GLU A 68 -7.81 3.25 15.60
C GLU A 68 -8.61 3.03 16.89
N ILE A 69 -8.56 1.80 17.43
CA ILE A 69 -9.24 1.41 18.67
C ILE A 69 -8.68 2.21 19.85
N LEU A 70 -7.37 2.23 20.04
CA LEU A 70 -6.73 2.94 21.13
C LEU A 70 -7.05 4.44 21.12
N VAL A 71 -7.03 5.07 19.96
CA VAL A 71 -7.32 6.51 19.83
C VAL A 71 -8.81 6.79 20.06
N THR A 72 -9.69 5.93 19.55
CA THR A 72 -11.14 6.09 19.74
C THR A 72 -11.54 5.92 21.21
N ASP A 73 -11.12 4.83 21.83
CA ASP A 73 -11.62 4.42 23.13
C ASP A 73 -10.94 5.18 24.27
N HIS A 74 -9.63 5.38 24.18
CA HIS A 74 -8.84 5.90 25.30
C HIS A 74 -8.49 7.39 25.16
N LEU A 75 -8.49 7.94 23.93
CA LEU A 75 -8.08 9.33 23.70
C LEU A 75 -9.24 10.25 23.33
N GLU A 76 -10.34 9.75 22.78
CA GLU A 76 -11.47 10.55 22.32
C GLU A 76 -12.84 10.10 22.89
N ASN A 77 -12.86 9.40 24.03
CA ASN A 77 -14.08 9.02 24.77
C ASN A 77 -15.11 8.29 23.88
N VAL A 78 -14.66 7.29 23.12
CA VAL A 78 -15.49 6.49 22.20
C VAL A 78 -16.07 7.32 21.03
N ASN A 79 -15.57 8.53 20.80
CA ASN A 79 -15.98 9.37 19.66
C ASN A 79 -15.14 9.06 18.41
N ARG A 80 -15.54 8.03 17.67
CA ARG A 80 -14.87 7.59 16.42
C ARG A 80 -14.70 8.73 15.41
N LYS A 81 -15.72 9.58 15.24
CA LYS A 81 -15.67 10.69 14.26
C LYS A 81 -14.53 11.66 14.58
N LYS A 82 -14.36 12.00 15.85
CA LYS A 82 -13.32 12.91 16.34
C LYS A 82 -11.93 12.25 16.29
N ALA A 83 -11.84 10.96 16.64
CA ALA A 83 -10.61 10.18 16.52
C ALA A 83 -10.12 10.12 15.06
N MET A 84 -10.98 9.72 14.14
CA MET A 84 -10.63 9.62 12.72
C MET A 84 -10.33 10.98 12.08
N GLN A 85 -10.93 12.07 12.55
CA GLN A 85 -10.54 13.41 12.11
C GLN A 85 -9.08 13.75 12.45
N LYS A 86 -8.55 13.24 13.57
CA LYS A 86 -7.15 13.46 14.00
C LYS A 86 -6.17 12.46 13.39
N LEU A 87 -6.66 11.29 12.99
CA LEU A 87 -5.88 10.27 12.29
C LEU A 87 -5.90 10.44 10.77
N ARG A 88 -6.81 11.27 10.23
CA ARG A 88 -6.93 11.52 8.79
C ARG A 88 -5.59 11.92 8.20
N VAL A 89 -5.11 11.07 7.29
CA VAL A 89 -3.94 11.35 6.47
C VAL A 89 -4.37 12.28 5.32
N PRO A 90 -3.67 13.40 5.07
CA PRO A 90 -3.92 14.25 3.91
C PRO A 90 -3.84 13.45 2.60
N PRO A 91 -4.51 13.87 1.52
CA PRO A 91 -4.42 13.20 0.22
C PRO A 91 -2.95 13.06 -0.22
N LEU A 92 -2.48 11.83 -0.38
CA LEU A 92 -1.09 11.51 -0.75
C LEU A 92 -0.85 11.57 -2.27
N THR A 93 -1.80 12.08 -3.03
CA THR A 93 -1.71 12.15 -4.49
C THR A 93 -0.82 13.31 -4.92
N HIS A 94 0.45 13.04 -5.20
CA HIS A 94 1.15 13.78 -6.25
C HIS A 94 0.74 13.17 -7.59
N ILE A 95 -0.10 13.89 -8.35
CA ILE A 95 -0.44 13.53 -9.73
C ILE A 95 0.83 13.75 -10.57
N HIS A 96 1.70 12.76 -10.68
CA HIS A 96 2.65 12.71 -11.78
C HIS A 96 1.92 12.22 -13.01
N LYS A 97 1.78 13.09 -14.01
CA LYS A 97 1.33 12.72 -15.36
C LYS A 97 2.22 11.56 -15.83
N GLY A 98 1.63 10.39 -16.04
CA GLY A 98 2.36 9.19 -16.42
C GLY A 98 3.18 9.46 -17.68
N ILE A 99 4.50 9.43 -17.56
CA ILE A 99 5.38 9.39 -18.73
C ILE A 99 5.24 7.98 -19.30
N VAL A 100 4.44 7.83 -20.35
CA VAL A 100 4.34 6.58 -21.10
C VAL A 100 5.55 6.53 -22.05
N THR A 101 6.62 5.85 -21.66
CA THR A 101 7.88 5.72 -22.44
C THR A 101 7.87 4.61 -23.50
N TYR A 102 6.74 4.26 -24.10
CA TYR A 102 6.74 3.25 -25.16
C TYR A 102 6.00 3.72 -26.41
N SER A 103 6.71 4.51 -27.23
CA SER A 103 6.51 4.50 -28.68
C SER A 103 7.61 3.63 -29.27
N LEU A 104 7.33 2.35 -29.52
CA LEU A 104 8.12 1.60 -30.49
C LEU A 104 7.66 2.12 -31.85
N VAL A 105 8.41 3.08 -32.38
CA VAL A 105 8.32 3.45 -33.79
C VAL A 105 8.84 2.23 -34.56
N THR A 106 7.96 1.62 -35.35
CA THR A 106 8.34 0.64 -36.37
C THR A 106 8.53 1.37 -37.68
#